data_AF-X1CVS5-F1
#
_entry.id   AF-X1CVS5-F1
#
_cell.length_a   1.000
_cell.length_b   1.000
_cell.length_c   1.000
_cell.angle_alpha   90.00
_cell.angle_beta   90.00
_cell.angle_gamma   90.00
#
_symmetry.space_group_name_H-M   'P 1'
#
loop_
_entity.id
_entity.type
_entity.pdbx_description
1 polymer ?
#
loop_
_entity_poly.entity_id
_entity_poly.type
_entity_poly.pdbx_seq_one_letter_code
_entity_poly.pdbx_strand_id
1 'polypeptide(L)'
;MYRTNAQSRVLEEAFVRYGTPYKLVAGTRFYERREVKDIIAYLRLIQNPYDTVSLLRIINVPQRGIGQQTVAKLSSWAKSMGMSPYEALRCISKPKGDKEPPFSPHIARTLAGFVNLTEEFIAQSRKLNLVDLFDSV
;
A
#
# COMPACT_ATOMS: atom_id res chain seq x y z
N MET A 1 -6.72 25.81 26.69
CA MET A 1 -6.34 25.97 25.26
C MET A 1 -4.82 25.93 25.19
N TYR A 2 -4.22 25.13 24.30
CA TYR A 2 -2.78 25.01 24.13
C TYR A 2 -2.39 25.39 22.69
N ARG A 3 -1.10 25.68 22.44
CA ARG A 3 -0.64 26.31 21.20
C ARG A 3 -0.12 25.31 20.17
N THR A 4 0.37 24.16 20.61
CA THR A 4 0.85 23.07 19.73
C THR A 4 0.29 21.73 20.20
N ASN A 5 -0.02 20.83 19.26
CA ASN A 5 -0.56 19.50 19.58
C ASN A 5 0.38 18.67 20.47
N ALA A 6 1.69 18.94 20.46
CA ALA A 6 2.62 18.28 21.36
C ALA A 6 2.36 18.61 22.86
N GLN A 7 1.72 19.76 23.16
CA GLN A 7 1.38 20.16 24.53
C GLN A 7 0.17 19.40 25.09
N SER A 8 -0.65 18.75 24.24
CA SER A 8 -1.83 18.01 24.71
C SER A 8 -1.42 16.80 25.55
N ARG A 9 -0.30 16.16 25.22
CA ARG A 9 0.13 14.90 25.84
C ARG A 9 0.21 14.93 27.36
N VAL A 10 0.73 16.01 27.95
CA VAL A 10 0.84 16.14 29.41
C VAL A 10 -0.54 16.23 30.06
N LEU A 11 -1.50 16.89 29.41
CA LEU A 11 -2.89 16.98 29.88
C LEU A 11 -3.60 15.63 29.72
N GLU A 12 -3.35 14.92 28.62
CA GLU A 12 -3.89 13.57 28.37
C GLU A 12 -3.41 12.58 29.44
N GLU A 13 -2.12 12.58 29.76
CA GLU A 13 -1.55 11.73 30.82
C GLU A 13 -2.13 12.03 32.20
N ALA A 14 -2.42 13.31 32.51
CA ALA A 14 -3.12 13.69 33.73
C ALA A 14 -4.56 13.16 33.74
N PHE A 15 -5.33 13.37 32.66
CA PHE A 15 -6.72 12.88 32.58
C PHE A 15 -6.80 11.35 32.69
N VAL A 16 -5.86 10.62 32.08
CA VAL A 16 -5.75 9.15 32.22
C VAL A 16 -5.47 8.77 33.68
N ARG A 17 -4.52 9.44 34.34
CA ARG A 17 -4.16 9.16 35.74
C ARG A 17 -5.33 9.35 36.71
N TYR A 18 -6.16 10.35 36.47
CA TYR A 18 -7.34 10.65 37.29
C TYR A 18 -8.63 9.97 36.80
N GLY A 19 -8.55 9.10 35.79
CA GLY A 19 -9.72 8.39 35.24
C GLY A 19 -10.80 9.33 34.67
N THR A 20 -10.42 10.54 34.26
CA THR A 20 -11.34 11.55 33.76
C THR A 20 -11.55 11.37 32.26
N PRO A 21 -12.79 11.11 31.78
CA PRO A 21 -13.07 11.01 30.36
C PRO A 21 -12.72 12.31 29.64
N TYR A 22 -11.99 12.24 28.54
CA TYR A 22 -11.62 13.40 27.72
C TYR A 22 -11.70 13.06 26.23
N LYS A 23 -11.82 14.10 25.40
CA LYS A 23 -11.79 13.99 23.93
C LYS A 23 -10.73 14.93 23.38
N LEU A 24 -9.71 14.36 22.73
CA LEU A 24 -8.70 15.16 22.04
C LEU A 24 -9.27 15.70 20.72
N VAL A 25 -9.40 17.03 20.64
CA VAL A 25 -9.74 17.72 19.40
C VAL A 25 -8.44 18.26 18.81
N ALA A 26 -8.10 17.86 17.58
CA ALA A 26 -6.85 18.17 16.84
C ALA A 26 -5.63 17.27 17.05
N GLY A 27 -5.81 16.01 17.49
CA GLY A 27 -4.75 14.98 17.41
C GLY A 27 -4.40 14.56 15.97
N THR A 28 -3.71 13.43 15.81
CA THR A 28 -3.46 12.86 14.47
C THR A 28 -4.78 12.58 13.76
N ARG A 29 -4.95 13.13 12.54
CA ARG A 29 -6.20 12.95 11.80
C ARG A 29 -6.36 11.47 11.45
N PHE A 30 -7.60 10.98 11.48
CA PHE A 30 -7.90 9.58 11.18
C PHE A 30 -7.29 9.10 9.85
N TYR A 31 -7.46 9.89 8.78
CA TYR A 31 -6.88 9.61 7.45
C TYR A 31 -5.38 9.83 7.33
N GLU A 32 -4.74 10.42 8.35
CA GLU A 32 -3.28 10.57 8.36
C GLU A 32 -2.56 9.34 8.89
N ARG A 33 -3.29 8.48 9.61
CA ARG A 33 -2.78 7.22 10.16
C ARG A 33 -2.29 6.29 9.05
N ARG A 34 -1.23 5.55 9.36
CA ARG A 34 -0.49 4.76 8.37
C ARG A 34 -1.36 3.65 7.80
N GLU A 35 -2.00 2.89 8.67
CA GLU A 35 -2.90 1.79 8.36
C GLU A 35 -4.09 2.24 7.49
N VAL A 36 -4.69 3.39 7.82
CA VAL A 36 -5.80 3.95 7.04
C VAL A 36 -5.36 4.32 5.63
N LYS A 37 -4.20 4.97 5.49
CA LYS A 37 -3.63 5.30 4.18
C LYS A 37 -3.24 4.07 3.38
N ASP A 38 -2.76 3.02 4.03
CA ASP A 38 -2.35 1.77 3.37
C ASP A 38 -3.58 1.06 2.80
N ILE A 39 -4.68 0.98 3.55
CA ILE A 39 -5.97 0.42 3.06
C ILE A 39 -6.52 1.26 1.90
N ILE A 40 -6.50 2.60 2.02
CA ILE A 40 -6.94 3.48 0.94
C ILE A 40 -6.10 3.25 -0.34
N ALA A 41 -4.80 3.04 -0.20
CA ALA A 41 -3.93 2.76 -1.34
C ALA A 41 -4.23 1.39 -1.97
N TYR A 42 -4.58 0.38 -1.19
CA TYR A 42 -5.09 -0.90 -1.72
C TYR A 42 -6.35 -0.71 -2.54
N LEU A 43 -7.36 -0.01 -1.99
CA LEU A 43 -8.62 0.24 -2.69
C LEU A 43 -8.41 1.05 -3.97
N ARG A 44 -7.55 2.07 -3.93
CA ARG A 44 -7.16 2.84 -5.12
C ARG A 44 -6.49 2.00 -6.18
N LEU A 45 -5.60 1.08 -5.79
CA LEU A 45 -4.93 0.20 -6.73
C LEU A 45 -5.91 -0.81 -7.37
N ILE A 46 -6.86 -1.33 -6.60
CA ILE A 46 -7.92 -2.21 -7.10
C ILE A 46 -8.80 -1.47 -8.12
N GLN A 47 -9.17 -0.22 -7.83
CA GLN A 47 -9.97 0.61 -8.73
C GLN A 47 -9.18 1.05 -9.98
N ASN A 48 -7.93 1.47 -9.78
CA ASN A 48 -7.02 1.95 -10.82
C ASN A 48 -5.62 1.33 -10.66
N PRO A 49 -5.34 0.24 -11.38
CA PRO A 49 -4.04 -0.45 -11.30
C PRO A 49 -2.84 0.40 -11.75
N TYR A 50 -3.09 1.47 -12.52
CA TYR A 50 -2.04 2.36 -13.03
C TYR A 50 -1.67 3.48 -12.04
N ASP A 51 -2.28 3.53 -10.84
CA ASP A 51 -1.89 4.45 -9.79
C ASP A 51 -0.53 4.06 -9.18
N THR A 52 0.51 4.68 -9.71
CA THR A 52 1.90 4.44 -9.31
C THR A 52 2.15 4.84 -7.85
N VAL A 53 1.51 5.89 -7.34
CA VAL A 53 1.74 6.36 -5.96
C VAL A 53 1.19 5.35 -4.96
N SER A 54 -0.02 4.86 -5.21
CA SER A 54 -0.63 3.83 -4.37
C SER A 54 0.16 2.51 -4.47
N LEU A 55 0.54 2.09 -5.68
CA LEU A 55 1.33 0.87 -5.90
C LEU A 55 2.64 0.88 -5.09
N LEU A 56 3.45 1.93 -5.23
CA LEU A 56 4.75 2.04 -4.54
C LEU A 56 4.59 2.05 -3.01
N ARG A 57 3.46 2.55 -2.50
CA ARG A 57 3.16 2.56 -1.07
C ARG A 57 2.87 1.15 -0.53
N ILE A 58 2.07 0.35 -1.25
CA ILE A 58 1.55 -0.92 -0.72
C ILE A 58 2.33 -2.16 -1.18
N ILE A 59 3.25 -2.02 -2.15
CA ILE A 59 4.00 -3.15 -2.71
C ILE A 59 4.67 -4.02 -1.63
N ASN A 60 5.17 -3.41 -0.56
CA ASN A 60 5.79 -4.10 0.58
C ASN A 60 4.99 -3.98 1.91
N VAL A 61 3.68 -3.75 1.82
CA VAL A 61 2.76 -3.74 2.99
C VAL A 61 1.64 -4.73 2.73
N PRO A 62 1.45 -5.82 3.51
CA PRO A 62 2.35 -6.36 4.54
C PRO A 62 3.76 -6.67 4.00
N GLN A 63 4.73 -6.87 4.90
CA GLN A 63 6.12 -7.10 4.50
C GLN A 63 6.24 -8.34 3.61
N ARG A 64 6.81 -8.16 2.41
CA ARG A 64 7.00 -9.21 1.40
C ARG A 64 8.48 -9.45 1.08
N GLY A 65 9.41 -8.79 1.78
CA GLY A 65 10.83 -8.83 1.45
C GLY A 65 11.21 -7.99 0.22
N ILE A 66 10.36 -7.02 -0.16
CA ILE A 66 10.62 -6.12 -1.28
C ILE A 66 11.30 -4.85 -0.75
N GLY A 67 12.62 -4.76 -0.93
CA GLY A 67 13.42 -3.62 -0.49
C GLY A 67 13.32 -2.40 -1.41
N GLN A 68 13.79 -1.24 -0.91
CA GLN A 68 13.79 0.02 -1.68
C GLN A 68 14.60 -0.06 -2.98
N GLN A 69 15.71 -0.81 -2.97
CA GLN A 69 16.52 -1.03 -4.17
C GLN A 69 15.74 -1.79 -5.25
N THR A 70 14.96 -2.80 -4.86
CA THR A 70 14.10 -3.56 -5.78
C THR A 70 13.03 -2.66 -6.39
N VAL A 71 12.41 -1.81 -5.58
CA VAL A 71 11.40 -0.85 -6.04
C VAL A 71 12.00 0.17 -7.01
N ALA A 72 13.17 0.74 -6.69
CA ALA A 72 13.88 1.66 -7.56
C ALA A 72 14.26 1.00 -8.90
N LYS A 73 14.74 -0.25 -8.85
CA LYS A 73 15.08 -1.04 -10.05
C LYS A 73 13.85 -1.28 -10.92
N LEU A 74 12.71 -1.62 -10.32
CA LEU A 74 11.42 -1.75 -11.02
C LEU A 74 11.02 -0.45 -11.71
N SER A 75 11.08 0.68 -11.01
CA SER A 75 10.78 1.99 -11.60
C SER A 75 11.72 2.34 -12.76
N SER A 76 13.02 2.06 -12.62
CA SER A 76 13.98 2.31 -13.71
C SER A 76 13.73 1.43 -14.94
N TRP A 77 13.34 0.16 -14.72
CA TRP A 77 13.08 -0.80 -15.79
C TRP A 77 11.76 -0.49 -16.50
N ALA A 78 10.71 -0.14 -15.75
CA ALA A 78 9.45 0.35 -16.32
C ALA A 78 9.70 1.59 -17.20
N LYS A 79 10.51 2.54 -16.71
CA LYS A 79 10.88 3.75 -17.44
C LYS A 79 11.67 3.47 -18.72
N SER A 80 12.60 2.52 -18.71
CA SER A 80 13.38 2.16 -19.92
C SER A 80 12.54 1.50 -21.00
N MET A 81 11.43 0.88 -20.61
CA MET A 81 10.46 0.28 -21.54
C MET A 81 9.30 1.22 -21.90
N GLY A 82 9.25 2.43 -21.33
CA GLY A 82 8.15 3.38 -21.58
C GLY A 82 6.79 2.93 -21.04
N MET A 83 6.77 2.07 -20.01
CA MET A 83 5.55 1.51 -19.43
C MET A 83 5.38 1.94 -17.97
N SER A 84 4.17 1.76 -17.44
CA SER A 84 3.88 1.96 -16.03
C SER A 84 4.52 0.88 -15.16
N PRO A 85 4.81 1.15 -13.87
CA PRO A 85 5.35 0.13 -12.96
C PRO A 85 4.43 -1.08 -12.80
N TYR A 86 3.12 -0.91 -12.92
CA TYR A 86 2.16 -2.01 -12.89
C TYR A 86 2.29 -2.93 -14.11
N GLU A 87 2.45 -2.37 -15.31
CA GLU A 87 2.69 -3.16 -16.53
C GLU A 87 4.00 -3.92 -16.46
N ALA A 88 5.06 -3.28 -15.95
CA ALA A 88 6.34 -3.93 -15.70
C ALA A 88 6.18 -5.14 -14.76
N LEU A 89 5.45 -4.98 -13.65
CA LEU A 89 5.13 -6.10 -12.76
C LEU A 89 4.36 -7.22 -13.46
N ARG A 90 3.41 -6.87 -14.34
CA ARG A 90 2.65 -7.86 -15.12
C ARG A 90 3.54 -8.64 -16.09
N CYS A 91 4.51 -7.99 -16.72
CA CYS A 91 5.52 -8.65 -17.55
C CYS A 91 6.40 -9.62 -16.75
N ILE A 92 6.68 -9.32 -15.47
CA ILE A 92 7.42 -10.26 -14.58
C ILE A 92 6.57 -11.50 -14.26
N SER A 93 5.27 -11.33 -14.00
CA SER A 93 4.37 -12.44 -13.68
C SER A 93 4.04 -13.31 -14.90
N LYS A 94 3.73 -12.66 -16.03
CA LYS A 94 3.36 -13.29 -17.30
C LYS A 94 4.32 -12.77 -18.38
N PRO A 95 5.49 -13.41 -18.57
CA PRO A 95 6.47 -12.96 -19.56
C PRO A 95 5.83 -12.98 -20.95
N LYS A 96 5.58 -11.77 -21.49
CA LYS A 96 5.17 -11.54 -22.87
C LYS A 96 6.34 -10.84 -23.57
N GLY A 97 7.25 -11.62 -24.15
CA GLY A 97 8.36 -11.14 -24.98
C GLY A 97 9.74 -11.66 -24.58
N ASP A 98 10.74 -11.38 -25.41
CA ASP A 98 12.12 -11.87 -25.30
C ASP A 98 12.97 -11.17 -24.24
N LYS A 99 12.47 -10.11 -23.60
CA LYS A 99 13.25 -9.33 -22.63
C LYS A 99 13.09 -9.89 -21.23
N GLU A 100 14.16 -10.49 -20.73
CA GLU A 100 14.21 -11.02 -19.37
C GLU A 100 14.13 -9.89 -18.31
N PRO A 101 13.37 -10.12 -17.23
CA PRO A 101 13.27 -9.17 -16.14
C PRO A 101 14.60 -9.07 -15.38
N PRO A 102 15.07 -7.87 -15.00
CA PRO A 102 16.37 -7.68 -14.37
C PRO A 102 16.31 -7.98 -12.87
N PHE A 103 15.68 -9.08 -12.45
CA PHE A 103 15.50 -9.46 -11.04
C PHE A 103 16.00 -10.87 -10.79
N SER A 104 16.43 -11.14 -9.56
CA SER A 104 16.75 -12.51 -9.16
C SER A 104 15.47 -13.37 -9.17
N PRO A 105 15.57 -14.70 -9.41
CA PRO A 105 14.40 -15.57 -9.49
C PRO A 105 13.53 -15.56 -8.23
N HIS A 106 14.13 -15.33 -7.07
CA HIS A 106 13.39 -15.21 -5.81
C HIS A 106 12.54 -13.93 -5.76
N ILE A 107 13.14 -12.78 -6.08
CA ILE A 107 12.43 -11.50 -6.10
C ILE A 107 11.34 -11.50 -7.16
N ALA A 108 11.62 -12.07 -8.34
CA ALA A 108 10.63 -12.19 -9.41
C ALA A 108 9.39 -12.99 -8.94
N ARG A 109 9.58 -14.09 -8.20
CA ARG A 109 8.46 -14.86 -7.61
C ARG A 109 7.64 -14.04 -6.61
N THR A 110 8.30 -13.28 -5.73
CA THR A 110 7.60 -12.41 -4.77
C THR A 110 6.78 -11.33 -5.48
N LEU A 111 7.35 -10.69 -6.51
CA LEU A 111 6.65 -9.68 -7.31
C LEU A 111 5.48 -10.29 -8.10
N ALA A 112 5.67 -11.48 -8.67
CA ALA A 112 4.61 -12.20 -9.36
C ALA A 112 3.46 -12.59 -8.40
N GLY A 113 3.79 -13.03 -7.18
CA GLY A 113 2.80 -13.31 -6.14
C GLY A 113 1.96 -12.09 -5.77
N PHE A 114 2.60 -10.91 -5.65
CA PHE A 114 1.86 -9.66 -5.44
C PHE A 114 0.92 -9.33 -6.60
N VAL A 115 1.36 -9.48 -7.85
CA VAL A 115 0.50 -9.23 -9.03
C VAL A 115 -0.70 -10.15 -9.03
N ASN A 116 -0.52 -11.44 -8.77
CA ASN A 116 -1.61 -12.41 -8.76
C ASN A 116 -2.66 -12.06 -7.71
N LEU A 117 -2.22 -11.67 -6.51
CA LEU A 117 -3.11 -11.19 -5.45
C LEU A 117 -3.87 -9.92 -5.86
N THR A 118 -3.21 -8.97 -6.53
CA THR A 118 -3.92 -7.77 -7.04
C THR A 118 -4.91 -8.10 -8.15
N GLU A 119 -4.55 -8.99 -9.08
CA GLU A 119 -5.46 -9.43 -10.15
C GLU A 119 -6.68 -10.16 -9.57
N GLU A 120 -6.49 -10.96 -8.52
CA GLU A 120 -7.58 -11.63 -7.79
C GLU A 120 -8.52 -10.63 -7.13
N PHE A 121 -8.00 -9.65 -6.39
CA PHE A 121 -8.84 -8.61 -5.78
C PHE A 121 -9.59 -7.76 -6.80
N ILE A 122 -8.96 -7.44 -7.94
CA ILE A 122 -9.64 -6.74 -9.04
C ILE A 122 -10.76 -7.61 -9.65
N ALA A 123 -10.57 -8.93 -9.72
CA ALA A 123 -11.59 -9.83 -10.23
C ALA A 123 -12.76 -9.98 -9.26
N GLN A 124 -12.49 -10.07 -7.95
CA GLN A 124 -13.51 -10.17 -6.90
C GLN A 124 -14.27 -8.85 -6.71
N SER A 125 -13.61 -7.69 -6.80
CA SER A 125 -14.24 -6.38 -6.65
C SER A 125 -15.28 -6.07 -7.73
N ARG A 126 -15.25 -6.80 -8.85
CA ARG A 126 -16.27 -6.70 -9.92
C ARG A 126 -17.55 -7.47 -9.59
N LYS A 127 -17.49 -8.40 -8.64
CA LYS A 127 -18.59 -9.33 -8.31
C LYS A 127 -19.19 -9.08 -6.93
N LEU A 128 -18.38 -8.63 -5.99
CA LEU A 128 -18.74 -8.45 -4.58
C LEU A 128 -18.85 -6.96 -4.22
N ASN A 129 -19.70 -6.65 -3.25
CA ASN A 129 -19.67 -5.34 -2.61
C ASN A 129 -18.43 -5.20 -1.74
N LEU A 130 -18.04 -3.95 -1.44
CA LEU A 130 -16.82 -3.64 -0.70
C LEU A 130 -16.75 -4.33 0.68
N VAL A 131 -17.88 -4.46 1.38
CA VAL A 131 -17.95 -5.14 2.68
C VAL A 131 -17.67 -6.64 2.51
N ASP A 132 -18.37 -7.29 1.57
CA ASP A 132 -18.20 -8.73 1.30
C ASP A 132 -16.79 -9.05 0.78
N LEU A 133 -16.15 -8.11 0.08
CA LEU A 133 -14.76 -8.24 -0.36
C LEU A 133 -13.80 -8.32 0.84
N PHE A 134 -14.01 -7.52 1.88
CA PHE A 134 -13.19 -7.58 3.09
C PHE A 134 -13.41 -8.87 3.88
N ASP A 135 -14.62 -9.40 3.91
CA ASP A 135 -14.93 -10.65 4.60
C ASP A 135 -14.40 -11.90 3.86
N SER A 136 -13.98 -11.74 2.60
CA SER A 136 -13.42 -12.82 1.77
C SER A 136 -11.91 -13.02 1.92
N VAL A 137 -11.23 -12.18 2.72
CA VAL A 137 -9.76 -12.15 2.90
C VAL A 137 -9.33 -12.78 4.23
#